data_AF-A0A969HJG9-F1
#
_entry.id   AF-A0A969HJG9-F1
#
_cell.length_a   1.000
_cell.length_b   1.000
_cell.length_c   1.000
_cell.angle_alpha   90.00
_cell.angle_beta   90.00
_cell.angle_gamma   90.00
#
_symmetry.space_group_name_H-M   'P 1'
#
loop_
_entity.id
_entity.type
_entity.pdbx_description
1 polymer ?
#
loop_
_entity_poly.entity_id
_entity_poly.type
_entity_poly.pdbx_seq_one_letter_code
_entity_poly.pdbx_strand_id
1 'polypeptide(L)'
;MVGDFDHDGHADALLTGNSYAPEVLTGRYDAFSGLLLKGDGQGNFQPQHSAETGFYVPEDAKGLATLMLPQTQRLVLAGRNNHSLKYYQPDFTPNLIFRPNPQDAVLEFHHPDGRITRQEIYYGEGYLSQSSRTIPLLPGFGKLVIWDFQGRRRVLGD
;
A
#
# COMPACT_ATOMS: atom_id res chain seq x y z
N MET A 1 3.01 3.00 -4.33
CA MET A 1 1.76 2.36 -3.85
C MET A 1 1.15 3.24 -2.77
N VAL A 2 -0.16 3.12 -2.55
CA VAL A 2 -0.90 3.88 -1.53
C VAL A 2 -1.50 2.90 -0.54
N GLY A 3 -1.48 3.25 0.74
CA GLY A 3 -2.05 2.45 1.83
C GLY A 3 -1.79 3.13 3.16
N ASP A 4 -2.41 2.63 4.21
CA ASP A 4 -2.14 3.03 5.59
C ASP A 4 -0.96 2.17 6.10
N PHE A 5 0.24 2.75 6.19
CA PHE A 5 1.47 2.02 6.55
C PHE A 5 1.88 2.23 8.00
N ASP A 6 1.38 3.29 8.65
CA ASP A 6 1.62 3.56 10.07
C ASP A 6 0.40 3.34 10.97
N HIS A 7 -0.75 2.99 10.39
CA HIS A 7 -1.99 2.59 11.04
C HIS A 7 -2.73 3.72 11.76
N ASP A 8 -2.56 4.96 11.31
CA ASP A 8 -3.33 6.11 11.81
C ASP A 8 -4.67 6.32 11.07
N GLY A 9 -4.94 5.46 10.07
CA GLY A 9 -6.15 5.47 9.26
C GLY A 9 -6.16 6.56 8.18
N HIS A 10 -5.03 7.22 7.95
CA HIS A 10 -4.81 8.08 6.80
C HIS A 10 -4.12 7.31 5.66
N ALA A 11 -4.28 7.83 4.44
CA ALA A 11 -3.61 7.25 3.28
C ALA A 11 -2.19 7.79 3.19
N ASP A 12 -1.21 6.89 3.23
CA ASP A 12 0.20 7.17 2.99
C ASP A 12 0.59 6.76 1.57
N ALA A 13 1.72 7.29 1.09
CA ALA A 13 2.31 6.88 -0.17
C ALA A 13 3.72 6.31 0.03
N LEU A 14 3.92 5.08 -0.44
CA LEU A 14 5.22 4.41 -0.44
C LEU A 14 5.78 4.36 -1.86
N LEU A 15 6.97 4.91 -2.04
CA LEU A 15 7.54 5.22 -3.35
C LEU A 15 8.92 4.60 -3.53
N THR A 16 9.28 4.32 -4.79
CA THR A 16 10.64 4.03 -5.26
C THR A 16 10.88 4.82 -6.53
N GLY A 17 12.11 5.30 -6.76
CA GLY A 17 12.37 6.20 -7.90
C GLY A 17 13.63 5.92 -8.71
N ASN A 18 14.53 5.05 -8.22
CA ASN A 18 15.80 4.79 -8.88
C ASN A 18 15.63 3.92 -10.14
N SER A 19 16.21 4.33 -11.26
CA SER A 19 16.24 3.56 -12.51
C SER A 19 17.62 3.64 -13.17
N TYR A 20 18.24 2.47 -13.38
CA TYR A 20 19.57 2.38 -13.99
C TYR A 20 19.53 2.02 -15.47
N ALA A 21 18.32 1.94 -16.06
CA ALA A 21 18.12 1.67 -17.48
C ALA A 21 17.59 2.86 -18.32
N PRO A 22 18.05 4.12 -18.13
CA PRO A 22 17.77 5.20 -19.07
C PRO A 22 18.69 5.15 -20.30
N GLU A 23 18.48 6.06 -21.26
CA GLU A 23 19.38 6.23 -22.40
C GLU A 23 20.82 6.50 -21.95
N VAL A 24 21.79 6.01 -22.73
CA VAL A 24 23.22 6.06 -22.37
C VAL A 24 23.70 7.47 -22.04
N LEU A 25 23.22 8.48 -22.78
CA LEU A 25 23.61 9.88 -22.60
C LEU A 25 23.08 10.49 -21.31
N THR A 26 21.91 10.05 -20.84
CA THR A 26 21.25 10.62 -19.66
C THR A 26 21.87 10.12 -18.36
N GLY A 27 22.48 8.93 -18.38
CA GLY A 27 23.01 8.30 -17.17
C GLY A 27 21.88 7.94 -16.18
N ARG A 28 22.24 7.29 -15.08
CA ARG A 28 21.26 6.71 -14.13
C ARG A 28 20.33 7.77 -13.54
N TYR A 29 19.04 7.43 -13.41
CA TYR A 29 18.11 8.16 -12.56
C TYR A 29 18.29 7.71 -11.12
N ASP A 30 19.14 8.40 -10.38
CA ASP A 30 19.41 8.11 -8.96
C ASP A 30 18.61 9.09 -8.08
N ALA A 31 17.29 8.93 -8.10
CA ALA A 31 16.36 9.87 -7.49
C ALA A 31 16.34 9.74 -5.95
N PHE A 32 15.93 8.56 -5.45
CA PHE A 32 15.85 8.26 -4.01
C PHE A 32 15.73 6.75 -3.76
N SER A 33 16.29 6.31 -2.64
CA SER A 33 16.39 4.89 -2.25
C SER A 33 15.18 4.38 -1.45
N GLY A 34 13.98 4.75 -1.89
CA GLY A 34 12.72 4.50 -1.17
C GLY A 34 12.29 5.68 -0.29
N LEU A 35 10.98 5.97 -0.27
CA LEU A 35 10.40 7.08 0.47
C LEU A 35 9.00 6.72 0.95
N LEU A 36 8.73 6.94 2.23
CA LEU A 36 7.38 6.98 2.78
C LEU A 36 6.95 8.44 2.93
N LEU A 37 5.79 8.75 2.37
CA LEU A 37 5.09 10.00 2.57
C LEU A 37 3.91 9.74 3.49
N LYS A 38 3.99 10.20 4.74
CA LYS A 38 2.90 10.09 5.72
C LYS A 38 1.81 11.09 5.40
N GLY A 39 0.57 10.63 5.24
CA GLY A 39 -0.59 11.48 4.99
C GLY A 39 -1.18 12.06 6.28
N ASP A 40 -1.76 13.26 6.22
CA ASP A 40 -2.47 13.86 7.35
C ASP A 40 -4.01 13.79 7.22
N GLY A 41 -4.51 13.10 6.18
CA GLY A 41 -5.92 13.01 5.83
C GLY A 41 -6.56 14.27 5.25
N GLN A 42 -5.83 15.39 5.20
CA GLN A 42 -6.26 16.66 4.61
C GLN A 42 -5.67 16.89 3.22
N GLY A 43 -4.93 15.88 2.71
CA GLY A 43 -4.25 15.92 1.43
C GLY A 43 -2.81 16.42 1.51
N ASN A 44 -2.28 16.70 2.70
CA ASN A 44 -0.86 16.98 2.88
C ASN A 44 -0.09 15.69 3.14
N PHE A 45 1.17 15.71 2.73
CA PHE A 45 2.08 14.58 2.86
C PHE A 45 3.41 15.04 3.43
N GLN A 46 3.89 14.35 4.47
CA GLN A 46 5.18 14.62 5.08
C GLN A 46 6.17 13.49 4.79
N PRO A 47 7.32 13.79 4.16
CA PRO A 47 8.35 12.79 3.93
C PRO A 47 8.94 12.30 5.26
N GLN A 48 9.06 10.98 5.38
CA GLN A 48 9.64 10.33 6.56
C GLN A 48 11.06 9.84 6.23
N HIS A 49 11.96 9.88 7.22
CA HIS A 49 13.33 9.42 7.00
C HIS A 49 13.39 7.89 6.90
N SER A 50 14.20 7.38 5.99
CA SER A 50 14.41 5.93 5.83
C SER A 50 14.97 5.25 7.08
N ALA A 51 15.72 6.00 7.90
CA ALA A 51 16.24 5.52 9.18
C ALA A 51 15.15 5.27 10.23
N GLU A 52 14.06 6.03 10.18
CA GLU A 52 12.92 5.91 11.11
C GLU A 52 11.95 4.84 10.63
N THR A 53 11.67 4.83 9.33
CA THR A 53 10.70 3.91 8.71
C THR A 53 11.26 2.51 8.44
N GLY A 54 12.58 2.37 8.39
CA GLY A 54 13.26 1.14 7.97
C GLY A 54 13.11 0.83 6.47
N PHE A 55 12.42 1.68 5.70
CA PHE A 55 12.18 1.46 4.27
C PHE A 55 13.34 1.99 3.44
N TYR A 56 14.13 1.08 2.86
CA TYR A 56 15.34 1.42 2.10
C TYR A 56 15.59 0.47 0.92
N VAL A 57 15.23 0.94 -0.27
CA VAL A 57 15.34 0.23 -1.56
C VAL A 57 16.36 0.97 -2.45
N PRO A 58 17.66 0.69 -2.30
CA PRO A 58 18.69 1.32 -3.13
C PRO A 58 18.78 0.66 -4.50
N GLU A 59 19.53 1.31 -5.38
CA GLU A 59 19.82 0.86 -6.74
C GLU A 59 18.58 0.71 -7.63
N ASP A 60 18.60 -0.17 -8.62
CA ASP A 60 17.62 -0.21 -9.72
C ASP A 60 16.27 -0.82 -9.31
N ALA A 61 15.45 -0.05 -8.61
CA ALA A 61 14.10 -0.43 -8.17
C ALA A 61 13.12 -0.45 -9.35
N LYS A 62 12.27 -1.48 -9.42
CA LYS A 62 11.34 -1.68 -10.56
C LYS A 62 9.86 -1.66 -10.18
N GLY A 63 9.52 -2.12 -8.99
CA GLY A 63 8.13 -2.24 -8.59
C GLY A 63 7.98 -2.51 -7.11
N LEU A 64 6.83 -2.12 -6.59
CA LEU A 64 6.40 -2.43 -5.23
C LEU A 64 5.10 -3.21 -5.31
N ALA A 65 5.02 -4.34 -4.62
CA ALA A 65 3.79 -5.12 -4.50
C ALA A 65 3.60 -5.57 -3.06
N THR A 66 2.37 -5.88 -2.66
CA THR A 66 2.08 -6.41 -1.33
C THR A 66 1.57 -7.83 -1.38
N LEU A 67 2.04 -8.64 -0.43
CA LEU A 67 1.71 -10.05 -0.28
C LEU A 67 1.19 -10.30 1.13
N MET A 68 0.02 -10.92 1.26
CA MET A 68 -0.48 -11.38 2.55
C MET A 68 -0.01 -12.81 2.82
N LEU A 69 0.67 -13.01 3.94
CA LEU A 69 1.04 -14.33 4.44
C LEU A 69 -0.10 -14.97 5.24
N PRO A 70 -0.12 -16.30 5.41
CA PRO A 70 -1.16 -16.99 6.18
C PRO A 70 -1.29 -16.54 7.63
N GLN A 71 -0.20 -16.14 8.30
CA GLN A 71 -0.20 -15.64 9.68
C GLN A 71 -0.53 -14.16 9.81
N THR A 72 -1.47 -13.66 8.99
CA THR A 72 -1.96 -12.27 9.00
C THR A 72 -0.94 -11.16 8.77
N GLN A 73 0.31 -11.49 8.43
CA GLN A 73 1.35 -10.52 8.12
C GLN A 73 1.24 -10.03 6.68
N ARG A 74 1.27 -8.70 6.50
CA ARG A 74 1.46 -8.07 5.20
C ARG A 74 2.95 -7.91 4.94
N LEU A 75 3.42 -8.35 3.79
CA LEU A 75 4.73 -8.00 3.27
C LEU A 75 4.59 -6.93 2.20
N VAL A 76 5.51 -5.97 2.23
CA VAL A 76 5.81 -5.10 1.09
C VAL A 76 7.02 -5.67 0.38
N LEU A 77 6.89 -6.01 -0.89
CA LEU A 77 7.93 -6.55 -1.75
C LEU A 77 8.45 -5.43 -2.64
N ALA A 78 9.77 -5.33 -2.77
CA ALA A 78 10.45 -4.39 -3.65
C ALA A 78 11.32 -5.14 -4.66
N GLY A 79 10.87 -5.13 -5.92
CA GLY A 79 11.59 -5.70 -7.04
C GLY A 79 12.79 -4.84 -7.42
N ARG A 80 13.94 -5.48 -7.63
CA ARG A 80 15.20 -4.83 -8.04
C ARG A 80 15.77 -5.57 -9.23
N ASN A 81 16.21 -4.84 -10.24
CA ASN A 81 16.78 -5.44 -11.44
C ASN A 81 18.15 -6.08 -11.13
N ASN A 82 18.38 -7.30 -11.63
CA ASN A 82 19.59 -8.09 -11.40
C ASN A 82 20.04 -8.18 -9.93
N HIS A 83 19.11 -8.13 -8.98
CA HIS A 83 19.39 -8.23 -7.56
C HIS A 83 18.29 -9.04 -6.86
N SER A 84 18.60 -9.61 -5.70
CA SER A 84 17.62 -10.25 -4.82
C SER A 84 16.44 -9.33 -4.48
N LEU A 85 15.24 -9.93 -4.44
CA LEU A 85 14.01 -9.31 -3.94
C LEU A 85 14.22 -8.80 -2.51
N LYS A 86 13.84 -7.55 -2.24
CA LYS A 86 13.75 -7.00 -0.89
C LYS A 86 12.31 -7.13 -0.39
N TYR A 87 12.14 -7.32 0.91
CA TYR A 87 10.83 -7.28 1.55
C TYR A 87 10.90 -6.49 2.85
N TYR A 88 9.77 -5.93 3.23
CA TYR A 88 9.54 -5.22 4.49
C TYR A 88 8.27 -5.78 5.12
N GLN A 89 8.29 -5.89 6.43
CA GLN A 89 7.15 -6.33 7.21
C GLN A 89 6.76 -5.18 8.14
N PRO A 90 5.63 -4.50 7.89
CA PRO A 90 5.14 -3.50 8.81
C PRO A 90 4.72 -4.18 10.13
N ASP A 91 4.99 -3.52 11.25
CA ASP A 91 4.74 -4.09 12.58
C ASP A 91 3.27 -3.91 12.99
N PHE A 92 2.41 -4.78 12.45
CA PHE A 92 1.02 -4.88 12.88
C PHE A 92 0.46 -6.28 12.69
N THR A 93 -0.54 -6.61 13.51
CA THR A 93 -1.31 -7.85 13.39
C THR A 93 -2.77 -7.49 13.14
N PRO A 94 -3.33 -7.76 11.95
CA PRO A 94 -4.72 -7.46 11.68
C PRO A 94 -5.62 -8.49 12.37
N ASN A 95 -6.84 -8.05 12.68
CA ASN A 95 -7.86 -8.90 13.31
C ASN A 95 -8.55 -9.80 12.28
N LEU A 96 -8.71 -9.30 11.06
CA LEU A 96 -9.38 -10.00 9.96
C LEU A 96 -8.68 -9.70 8.63
N ILE A 97 -8.56 -10.69 7.75
CA ILE A 97 -8.15 -10.48 6.37
C ILE A 97 -9.41 -10.46 5.50
N PHE A 98 -9.80 -9.28 5.04
CA PHE A 98 -10.89 -9.14 4.07
C PHE A 98 -10.42 -9.60 2.69
N ARG A 99 -11.20 -10.48 2.05
CA ARG A 99 -10.96 -10.96 0.69
C ARG A 99 -12.09 -10.47 -0.20
N PRO A 100 -11.83 -9.51 -1.10
CA PRO A 100 -12.88 -8.99 -1.98
C PRO A 100 -13.37 -10.05 -2.95
N ASN A 101 -14.67 -9.97 -3.28
CA ASN A 101 -15.27 -10.70 -4.39
C ASN A 101 -14.79 -10.12 -5.73
N PRO A 102 -14.98 -10.86 -6.83
CA PRO A 102 -14.50 -10.38 -8.12
C PRO A 102 -15.08 -9.04 -8.58
N GLN A 103 -16.33 -8.73 -8.23
CA GLN A 103 -16.98 -7.49 -8.65
C GLN A 103 -16.74 -6.31 -7.71
N ASP A 104 -16.10 -6.52 -6.56
CA ASP A 104 -15.86 -5.43 -5.62
C ASP A 104 -14.84 -4.46 -6.18
N ALA A 105 -15.13 -3.17 -6.02
CA ALA A 105 -14.37 -2.07 -6.62
C ALA A 105 -13.91 -1.04 -5.60
N VAL A 106 -14.74 -0.74 -4.59
CA VAL A 106 -14.45 0.29 -3.60
C VAL A 106 -14.81 -0.19 -2.19
N LEU A 107 -13.92 0.11 -1.26
CA LEU A 107 -14.07 -0.09 0.17
C LEU A 107 -14.24 1.28 0.83
N GLU A 108 -15.29 1.44 1.63
CA GLU A 108 -15.55 2.64 2.41
C GLU A 108 -15.55 2.28 3.90
N PHE A 109 -14.59 2.83 4.63
CA PHE A 109 -14.39 2.61 6.05
C PHE A 109 -15.08 3.71 6.84
N HIS A 110 -15.94 3.32 7.78
CA HIS A 110 -16.61 4.18 8.75
C HIS A 110 -15.93 3.95 10.10
N HIS A 111 -15.02 4.87 10.45
CA HIS A 111 -14.20 4.76 11.64
C HIS A 111 -15.00 5.09 12.91
N PRO A 112 -14.60 4.58 14.09
CA PRO A 112 -15.31 4.86 15.36
C PRO A 112 -15.36 6.33 15.76
N ASP A 113 -14.40 7.14 15.29
CA ASP A 113 -14.34 8.59 15.50
C ASP A 113 -15.29 9.40 14.57
N GLY A 114 -16.03 8.70 13.69
CA GLY A 114 -16.95 9.29 12.72
C GLY A 114 -16.32 9.65 11.38
N ARG A 115 -15.00 9.48 11.21
CA ARG A 115 -14.30 9.68 9.93
C ARG A 115 -14.75 8.64 8.91
N ILE A 116 -14.82 9.04 7.64
CA ILE A 116 -15.06 8.14 6.52
C ILE A 116 -13.87 8.19 5.57
N THR A 117 -13.27 7.04 5.27
CA THR A 117 -12.21 6.92 4.26
C THR A 117 -12.60 5.94 3.16
N ARG A 118 -12.07 6.12 1.95
CA ARG A 118 -12.34 5.24 0.81
C ARG A 118 -11.05 4.71 0.22
N GLN A 119 -11.06 3.45 -0.16
CA GLN A 119 -9.98 2.76 -0.83
C GLN A 119 -10.52 2.00 -2.04
N GLU A 120 -9.94 2.24 -3.21
CA GLU A 120 -10.24 1.47 -4.41
C GLU A 120 -9.44 0.16 -4.43
N ILE A 121 -10.02 -0.88 -5.03
CA ILE A 121 -9.38 -2.18 -5.22
C ILE A 121 -9.38 -2.54 -6.70
N TYR A 122 -8.20 -2.83 -7.23
CA TYR A 122 -7.98 -2.95 -8.67
C TYR A 122 -7.63 -4.36 -9.13
N TYR A 123 -7.86 -4.61 -10.41
CA TYR A 123 -7.24 -5.72 -11.14
C TYR A 123 -6.06 -5.19 -11.94
N GLY A 124 -4.88 -5.20 -11.30
CA GLY A 124 -3.66 -4.62 -11.83
C GLY A 124 -3.41 -3.25 -11.20
N GLU A 125 -2.21 -3.02 -10.69
CA GLU A 125 -1.87 -1.76 -10.02
C GLU A 125 -0.49 -1.27 -10.43
N GLY A 126 -0.46 -0.16 -11.15
CA GLY A 126 0.79 0.46 -11.60
C GLY A 126 1.57 -0.38 -12.62
N TYR A 127 2.79 0.06 -12.91
CA TYR A 127 3.68 -0.58 -13.87
C TYR A 127 4.46 -1.72 -13.22
N LEU A 128 4.42 -2.92 -13.83
CA LEU A 128 5.12 -4.13 -13.37
C LEU A 128 4.84 -4.55 -11.92
N SER A 129 3.72 -4.13 -11.35
CA SER A 129 3.35 -4.40 -9.96
C SER A 129 1.90 -4.90 -9.89
N GLN A 130 1.65 -5.84 -8.99
CA GLN A 130 0.30 -6.27 -8.65
C GLN A 130 0.26 -6.83 -7.24
N SER A 131 -0.25 -6.04 -6.30
CA SER A 131 -0.56 -6.48 -4.94
C SER A 131 -1.73 -7.45 -4.92
N SER A 132 -1.75 -8.24 -3.86
CA SER A 132 -2.96 -8.94 -3.46
C SER A 132 -4.11 -7.95 -3.23
N ARG A 133 -5.31 -8.29 -3.71
CA ARG A 133 -6.54 -7.54 -3.40
C ARG A 133 -7.01 -7.74 -1.96
N THR A 134 -6.34 -8.57 -1.18
CA THR A 134 -6.71 -8.82 0.20
C THR A 134 -6.33 -7.64 1.09
N ILE A 135 -7.26 -7.22 1.93
CA ILE A 135 -7.11 -6.04 2.77
C ILE A 135 -7.08 -6.47 4.24
N PRO A 136 -5.99 -6.22 4.96
CA PRO A 136 -5.98 -6.43 6.40
C PRO A 136 -6.87 -5.39 7.08
N LEU A 137 -7.79 -5.85 7.93
CA LEU A 137 -8.64 -5.00 8.76
C LEU A 137 -8.06 -4.97 10.18
N LEU A 138 -7.70 -3.76 10.63
CA LEU A 138 -7.13 -3.52 11.94
C LEU A 138 -8.19 -3.71 13.05
N PRO A 139 -7.78 -4.03 14.29
CA PRO A 139 -8.68 -3.95 15.43
C PRO A 139 -9.34 -2.56 15.52
N GLY A 140 -10.65 -2.51 15.71
CA GLY A 140 -11.38 -1.25 15.85
C GLY A 140 -11.61 -0.49 14.54
N PHE A 141 -11.51 -1.14 13.36
CA PHE A 141 -11.79 -0.50 12.06
C PHE A 141 -13.22 0.08 11.90
N GLY A 142 -14.14 -0.26 12.82
CA GLY A 142 -15.53 0.16 12.78
C GLY A 142 -16.32 -0.65 11.74
N LYS A 143 -16.94 0.06 10.79
CA LYS A 143 -17.82 -0.53 9.77
C LYS A 143 -17.24 -0.40 8.38
N LEU A 144 -17.34 -1.46 7.58
CA LEU A 144 -16.88 -1.49 6.20
C LEU A 144 -18.06 -1.60 5.23
N VAL A 145 -18.20 -0.64 4.32
CA VAL A 145 -19.16 -0.67 3.21
C VAL A 145 -18.39 -1.01 1.93
N ILE A 146 -18.83 -2.06 1.25
CA ILE A 146 -18.19 -2.57 0.03
C ILE A 146 -19.10 -2.27 -1.15
N TRP A 147 -18.58 -1.57 -2.16
CA TRP A 147 -19.26 -1.24 -3.40
C TRP A 147 -18.70 -2.07 -4.55
N ASP A 148 -19.59 -2.58 -5.40
CA ASP A 148 -19.21 -3.26 -6.64
C ASP A 148 -19.18 -2.30 -7.85
N PHE A 149 -18.67 -2.78 -8.99
CA PHE A 149 -18.62 -1.99 -10.24
C PHE A 149 -20.00 -1.57 -10.78
N GLN A 150 -21.09 -2.15 -10.27
CA GLN A 150 -22.47 -1.80 -10.64
C GLN A 150 -23.11 -0.81 -9.66
N GLY A 151 -22.38 -0.36 -8.63
CA GLY A 151 -22.87 0.55 -7.61
C GLY A 151 -23.74 -0.12 -6.53
N ARG A 152 -23.80 -1.47 -6.49
CA ARG A 152 -24.45 -2.19 -5.40
C ARG A 152 -23.53 -2.24 -4.20
N ARG A 153 -24.10 -2.19 -2.99
CA ARG A 153 -23.33 -2.21 -1.74
C ARG A 153 -23.71 -3.35 -0.80
N ARG A 154 -22.74 -3.78 0.00
CA ARG A 154 -22.93 -4.63 1.19
C ARG A 154 -22.09 -4.14 2.36
N VAL A 155 -22.38 -4.61 3.55
CA VAL A 155 -21.76 -4.14 4.79
C VAL A 155 -21.09 -5.32 5.52
N LEU A 156 -19.95 -5.03 6.15
CA LEU A 156 -19.23 -5.93 7.06
C LEU A 156 -18.89 -5.16 8.36
N GLY A 157 -19.17 -5.76 9.52
CA GLY A 157 -19.01 -5.13 10.83
C GLY A 157 -20.22 -4.32 11.27
N ASP A 158 -20.36 -4.13 12.58
CA ASP A 158 -21.37 -3.29 13.25
C ASP A 158 -20.71 -2.06 13.88
#